data_AF-A0A133UGI2-F1
#
_entry.id   AF-A0A133UGI2-F1
#
_cell.length_a   1.000
_cell.length_b   1.000
_cell.length_c   1.000
_cell.angle_alpha   90.00
_cell.angle_beta   90.00
_cell.angle_gamma   90.00
#
_symmetry.space_group_name_H-M   'P 1'
#
loop_
_entity.id
_entity.type
_entity.pdbx_description
1 polymer ?
#
loop_
_entity_poly.entity_id
_entity_poly.type
_entity_poly.pdbx_seq_one_letter_code
_entity_poly.pdbx_strand_id
1 'polypeptide(L)'
;MKGNHHISQLLIFDMDAGWSSHGSGIGANQTYVAEPIMEYLASAYFRNQGYIVDKFNERLSSSRKNLDLFAISYPDLQSILSNHDIGNSGLYLCELESPLWGKKKNRVKKSEDREITAVIEAESSRGSESSGYKQVKTDLKNGEFNHGYVSAPFIKEKDREDIGIVTFDNKGSLFTEECLENYADGKKSSELLQRVERIIKLALLKNIPISKVLDLLPPINSFWEIYNSVEEISLSSIVQYVRKHHRTEKEQKRKT
;
A
#
# COMPACT_ATOMS: atom_id res chain seq x y z
N MET A 1 -17.84 -12.98 16.23
CA MET A 1 -18.77 -12.03 15.58
C MET A 1 -18.26 -11.83 14.17
N LYS A 2 -18.98 -12.28 13.13
CA LYS A 2 -18.57 -12.12 11.72
C LYS A 2 -19.03 -10.75 11.24
N GLY A 3 -18.10 -9.84 10.97
CA GLY A 3 -18.40 -8.53 10.39
C GLY A 3 -18.47 -8.63 8.87
N ASN A 4 -19.66 -8.74 8.30
CA ASN A 4 -19.86 -8.56 6.86
C ASN A 4 -19.75 -7.07 6.54
N HIS A 5 -18.61 -6.64 6.00
CA HIS A 5 -18.43 -5.27 5.53
C HIS A 5 -18.83 -5.16 4.06
N HIS A 6 -20.11 -4.86 3.81
CA HIS A 6 -20.58 -4.48 2.48
C HIS A 6 -20.11 -3.05 2.16
N ILE A 7 -19.11 -2.92 1.29
CA ILE A 7 -18.81 -1.64 0.62
C ILE A 7 -19.73 -1.56 -0.59
N SER A 8 -20.71 -0.65 -0.56
CA SER A 8 -21.62 -0.40 -1.68
C SER A 8 -21.03 0.66 -2.61
N GLN A 9 -21.07 0.35 -3.91
CA GLN A 9 -20.76 1.21 -5.07
C GLN A 9 -19.27 1.46 -5.37
N LEU A 10 -18.63 0.45 -5.96
CA LEU A 10 -17.66 0.67 -7.03
C LEU A 10 -18.41 0.54 -8.36
N LEU A 11 -18.47 1.59 -9.18
CA LEU A 11 -18.95 1.50 -10.55
C LEU A 11 -17.95 0.67 -11.35
N ILE A 12 -18.23 -0.64 -11.48
CA ILE A 12 -17.50 -1.52 -12.40
C ILE A 12 -18.15 -1.33 -13.77
N PHE A 13 -17.34 -0.92 -14.75
CA PHE A 13 -17.74 -0.87 -16.16
C PHE A 13 -18.18 -2.27 -16.60
N ASP A 14 -19.28 -2.33 -17.35
CA ASP A 14 -19.74 -3.54 -18.03
C ASP A 14 -18.57 -4.10 -18.87
N MET A 15 -17.96 -5.20 -18.41
CA MET A 15 -16.81 -5.85 -19.07
C MET A 15 -17.27 -6.82 -20.16
N ASP A 16 -18.25 -6.42 -20.97
CA ASP A 16 -18.61 -7.10 -22.22
C ASP A 16 -17.77 -6.56 -23.40
N ALA A 17 -16.47 -6.33 -23.16
CA ALA A 17 -15.53 -6.02 -24.21
C ALA A 17 -15.02 -7.34 -24.82
N GLY A 18 -15.72 -7.80 -25.86
CA GLY A 18 -15.33 -8.94 -26.67
C GLY A 18 -13.87 -8.88 -27.10
N TRP A 19 -13.07 -9.82 -26.57
CA TRP A 19 -11.76 -10.16 -27.11
C TRP A 19 -11.88 -11.49 -27.83
N SER A 20 -11.72 -11.40 -29.14
CA SER A 20 -11.87 -12.47 -30.11
C SER A 20 -10.96 -13.67 -29.82
N SER A 21 -11.62 -14.82 -29.70
CA SER A 21 -11.12 -16.18 -29.75
C SER A 21 -10.10 -16.45 -30.86
N HIS A 22 -8.96 -17.08 -30.53
CA HIS A 22 -8.22 -17.97 -31.43
C HIS A 22 -7.60 -19.15 -30.66
N GLY A 23 -8.26 -20.31 -30.75
CA GLY A 23 -7.74 -21.68 -30.50
C GLY A 23 -7.49 -22.06 -29.04
N SER A 24 -8.02 -23.14 -28.46
CA SER A 24 -8.77 -24.30 -28.94
C SER A 24 -9.22 -25.10 -27.69
N GLY A 25 -10.52 -25.40 -27.57
CA GLY A 25 -11.07 -26.22 -26.47
C GLY A 25 -11.99 -25.45 -25.51
N ILE A 26 -13.13 -24.99 -26.00
CA ILE A 26 -14.12 -24.22 -25.22
C ILE A 26 -14.90 -25.18 -24.31
N GLY A 27 -14.44 -25.31 -23.08
CA GLY A 27 -15.32 -25.50 -21.93
C GLY A 27 -15.64 -24.12 -21.34
N ALA A 28 -16.91 -23.72 -21.38
CA ALA A 28 -17.38 -22.51 -20.72
C ALA A 28 -17.16 -22.63 -19.19
N ASN A 29 -16.07 -22.07 -18.64
CA ASN A 29 -15.87 -21.92 -17.18
C ASN A 29 -14.57 -21.19 -16.75
N GLN A 30 -14.01 -20.26 -17.54
CA GLN A 30 -12.83 -19.50 -17.09
C GLN A 30 -13.20 -18.08 -16.64
N THR A 31 -13.37 -17.96 -15.32
CA THR A 31 -13.42 -16.71 -14.55
C THR A 31 -12.00 -16.13 -14.40
N TYR A 32 -11.42 -15.67 -15.49
CA TYR A 32 -10.12 -15.00 -15.51
C TYR A 32 -10.30 -13.49 -15.32
N VAL A 33 -9.48 -12.90 -14.46
CA VAL A 33 -9.38 -11.45 -14.24
C VAL A 33 -7.90 -11.11 -14.22
N ALA A 34 -7.47 -10.08 -14.94
CA ALA A 34 -6.04 -9.75 -14.98
C ALA A 34 -5.51 -9.39 -13.57
N GLU A 35 -4.35 -9.92 -13.19
CA GLU A 35 -3.69 -9.64 -11.89
C GLU A 35 -3.60 -8.14 -11.56
N PRO A 36 -3.24 -7.23 -12.50
CA PRO A 36 -3.23 -5.80 -12.21
C PRO A 36 -4.59 -5.23 -11.74
N ILE A 37 -5.71 -5.82 -12.18
CA ILE A 37 -7.04 -5.43 -11.69
C ILE A 37 -7.22 -5.91 -10.24
N MET A 38 -6.78 -7.13 -9.93
CA MET A 38 -6.84 -7.68 -8.57
C MET A 38 -5.94 -6.92 -7.58
N GLU A 39 -4.76 -6.51 -8.02
CA GLU A 39 -3.88 -5.61 -7.27
C GLU A 39 -4.55 -4.26 -7.03
N TYR A 40 -5.15 -3.67 -8.06
CA TYR A 40 -5.86 -2.40 -7.93
C TYR A 40 -7.00 -2.51 -6.91
N LEU A 41 -7.82 -3.56 -6.98
CA LEU A 41 -8.94 -3.77 -6.05
C LEU A 41 -8.46 -3.96 -4.60
N ALA A 42 -7.43 -4.78 -4.39
CA ALA A 42 -6.81 -4.92 -3.08
C ALA A 42 -6.26 -3.58 -2.59
N SER A 43 -5.57 -2.85 -3.46
CA SER A 43 -4.99 -1.56 -3.09
C SER A 43 -6.05 -0.54 -2.72
N ALA A 44 -7.17 -0.48 -3.44
CA ALA A 44 -8.29 0.40 -3.16
C ALA A 44 -8.96 0.03 -1.84
N TYR A 45 -9.12 -1.26 -1.56
CA TYR A 45 -9.64 -1.73 -0.27
C TYR A 45 -8.76 -1.29 0.90
N PHE A 46 -7.48 -1.65 0.90
CA PHE A 46 -6.55 -1.32 1.99
C PHE A 46 -6.39 0.18 2.16
N ARG A 47 -6.28 0.91 1.05
CA ARG A 47 -6.24 2.37 1.08
C ARG A 47 -7.50 2.93 1.73
N ASN A 48 -8.69 2.45 1.38
CA ASN A 48 -9.94 2.85 2.01
C ASN A 48 -10.04 2.45 3.51
N GLN A 49 -9.18 1.54 4.00
CA GLN A 49 -9.02 1.29 5.44
C GLN A 49 -7.94 2.17 6.09
N GLY A 50 -7.41 3.15 5.36
CA GLY A 50 -6.40 4.07 5.86
C GLY A 50 -4.96 3.63 5.67
N TYR A 51 -4.68 2.52 4.97
CA TYR A 51 -3.32 1.98 4.85
C TYR A 51 -2.45 2.78 3.87
N ILE A 52 -1.14 2.71 4.08
CA ILE A 52 -0.15 3.03 3.06
C ILE A 52 -0.01 1.81 2.17
N VAL A 53 -0.20 1.99 0.87
CA VAL A 53 -0.22 0.89 -0.08
C VAL A 53 0.76 1.15 -1.20
N ASP A 54 1.65 0.21 -1.49
CA ASP A 54 2.54 0.33 -2.63
C ASP A 54 3.05 -1.06 -3.05
N LYS A 55 3.58 -1.14 -4.26
CA LYS A 55 4.35 -2.31 -4.72
C LYS A 55 5.78 -2.31 -4.19
N PHE A 56 6.21 -1.23 -3.52
CA PHE A 56 7.50 -1.05 -2.86
C PHE A 56 8.60 -1.94 -3.42
N ASN A 57 9.40 -1.37 -4.32
CA ASN A 57 10.54 -2.02 -4.99
C ASN A 57 11.30 -3.01 -4.06
N GLU A 58 11.86 -4.09 -4.62
CA GLU A 58 12.72 -5.17 -4.08
C GLU A 58 13.52 -4.89 -2.79
N ARG A 59 13.78 -3.62 -2.50
CA ARG A 59 14.55 -3.10 -1.37
C ARG A 59 13.82 -3.09 -0.03
N LEU A 60 12.50 -3.28 0.01
CA LEU A 60 11.74 -3.19 1.26
C LEU A 60 11.59 -4.49 2.02
N SER A 61 11.54 -5.61 1.31
CA SER A 61 11.45 -6.94 1.93
C SER A 61 12.70 -7.76 1.65
N SER A 62 13.15 -8.51 2.65
CA SER A 62 14.22 -9.50 2.50
C SER A 62 13.71 -10.85 1.98
N SER A 63 12.39 -11.01 1.82
CA SER A 63 11.72 -12.28 1.51
C SER A 63 11.83 -12.69 0.04
N ARG A 64 11.09 -11.99 -0.83
CA ARG A 64 11.03 -12.20 -2.28
C ARG A 64 11.15 -10.86 -3.00
N LYS A 65 11.76 -10.90 -4.18
CA LYS A 65 12.03 -9.71 -5.00
C LYS A 65 10.78 -9.13 -5.68
N ASN A 66 9.76 -9.93 -5.92
CA ASN A 66 8.57 -9.48 -6.64
C ASN A 66 7.34 -9.78 -5.80
N LEU A 67 7.06 -8.89 -4.86
CA LEU A 67 5.79 -8.89 -4.14
C LEU A 67 4.82 -8.00 -4.91
N ASP A 68 3.59 -8.47 -5.10
CA ASP A 68 2.62 -7.75 -5.92
C ASP A 68 2.18 -6.46 -5.25
N LEU A 69 1.93 -6.50 -3.94
CA LEU A 69 1.48 -5.35 -3.18
C LEU A 69 1.77 -5.50 -1.67
N PHE A 70 1.97 -4.38 -1.01
CA PHE A 70 2.02 -4.28 0.44
C PHE A 70 0.95 -3.33 0.95
N ALA A 71 0.48 -3.57 2.18
CA ALA A 71 -0.34 -2.62 2.91
C ALA A 71 0.21 -2.44 4.32
N ILE A 72 0.50 -1.20 4.70
CA ILE A 72 1.08 -0.84 6.00
C ILE A 72 0.10 0.07 6.76
N SER A 73 -0.29 -0.37 7.96
CA SER A 73 -0.84 0.50 9.01
C SER A 73 0.31 0.84 9.95
N TYR A 74 0.66 2.13 10.03
CA TYR A 74 1.66 2.64 10.94
C TYR A 74 1.11 3.88 11.65
N PRO A 75 0.33 3.70 12.73
CA PRO A 75 -0.53 4.74 13.29
C PRO A 75 0.19 6.05 13.63
N ASP A 76 1.37 5.97 14.27
CA ASP A 76 2.14 7.15 14.67
C ASP A 76 2.60 7.97 13.46
N LEU A 77 3.18 7.29 12.48
CA LEU A 77 3.61 7.90 11.23
C LEU A 77 2.42 8.51 10.48
N GLN A 78 1.33 7.76 10.34
CA GLN A 78 0.14 8.17 9.60
C GLN A 78 -0.61 9.31 10.31
N SER A 79 -0.55 9.37 11.64
CA SER A 79 -1.05 10.48 12.45
C SER A 79 -0.30 11.78 12.12
N ILE A 80 1.02 11.74 12.02
CA ILE A 80 1.84 12.90 11.62
C ILE A 80 1.42 13.37 10.22
N LEU A 81 1.33 12.46 9.24
CA LEU A 81 0.91 12.79 7.88
C LEU A 81 -0.51 13.39 7.85
N SER A 82 -1.45 12.77 8.57
CA SER A 82 -2.85 13.20 8.63
C SER A 82 -3.01 14.57 9.29
N ASN A 83 -2.22 14.88 10.32
CA ASN A 83 -2.18 16.22 10.95
C ASN A 83 -1.71 17.32 9.97
N HIS A 84 -1.11 16.92 8.86
CA HIS A 84 -0.71 17.80 7.77
C HIS A 84 -1.54 17.63 6.50
N ASP A 85 -2.73 17.03 6.58
CA ASP A 85 -3.65 16.78 5.48
C ASP A 85 -3.06 15.89 4.35
N ILE A 86 -2.15 14.98 4.72
CA ILE A 86 -1.52 14.01 3.82
C ILE A 86 -2.11 12.64 4.12
N GLY A 87 -2.70 11.98 3.13
CA GLY A 87 -3.10 10.57 3.25
C GLY A 87 -4.27 10.27 4.20
N ASN A 88 -5.19 11.21 4.43
CA ASN A 88 -6.35 11.09 5.34
C ASN A 88 -7.28 9.87 5.09
N SER A 89 -7.09 9.14 4.00
CA SER A 89 -7.87 7.97 3.59
C SER A 89 -6.94 6.89 3.02
N GLY A 90 -5.79 6.71 3.65
CA GLY A 90 -4.68 5.96 3.06
C GLY A 90 -4.04 6.68 1.88
N LEU A 91 -2.90 6.17 1.44
CA LEU A 91 -2.12 6.77 0.36
C LEU A 91 -1.31 5.72 -0.40
N TYR A 92 -1.09 6.00 -1.69
CA TYR A 92 0.04 5.40 -2.40
C TYR A 92 1.31 6.18 -2.09
N LEU A 93 2.46 5.51 -1.98
CA LEU A 93 3.71 6.19 -1.64
C LEU A 93 4.02 7.31 -2.65
N CYS A 94 3.75 7.08 -3.93
CA CYS A 94 3.95 8.06 -4.99
C CYS A 94 3.13 9.35 -4.80
N GLU A 95 2.02 9.34 -4.05
CA GLU A 95 1.25 10.55 -3.73
C GLU A 95 2.02 11.50 -2.80
N LEU A 96 3.02 11.00 -2.08
CA LEU A 96 3.92 11.83 -1.27
C LEU A 96 4.91 12.62 -2.12
N GLU A 97 5.16 12.20 -3.36
CA GLU A 97 6.07 12.89 -4.29
C GLU A 97 5.38 14.06 -5.01
N SER A 98 4.10 14.33 -4.70
CA SER A 98 3.33 15.43 -5.27
C SER A 98 3.06 16.52 -4.24
N PRO A 99 3.26 17.81 -4.56
CA PRO A 99 3.05 18.92 -3.64
C PRO A 99 1.57 19.30 -3.44
N LEU A 100 0.64 18.48 -3.92
CA LEU A 100 -0.81 18.75 -3.90
C LEU A 100 -1.50 18.29 -2.60
N TRP A 101 -0.80 18.43 -1.48
CA TRP A 101 -1.36 18.13 -0.16
C TRP A 101 -2.40 19.19 0.25
N GLY A 102 -3.53 18.78 0.83
CA GLY A 102 -4.47 19.73 1.45
C GLY A 102 -5.78 20.02 0.70
N LYS A 103 -6.24 19.17 -0.22
CA LYS A 103 -7.70 19.08 -0.42
C LYS A 103 -8.22 18.13 0.65
N LYS A 104 -8.89 18.65 1.69
CA LYS A 104 -9.60 17.85 2.70
C LYS A 104 -10.56 16.90 1.98
N LYS A 105 -10.10 15.69 1.69
CA LYS A 105 -10.98 14.56 1.38
C LYS A 105 -11.60 14.12 2.70
N ASN A 106 -12.83 13.62 2.64
CA ASN A 106 -13.51 13.05 3.79
C ASN A 106 -12.53 12.15 4.55
N ARG A 107 -12.37 12.38 5.86
CA ARG A 107 -11.60 11.45 6.71
C ARG A 107 -12.28 10.11 6.60
N VAL A 108 -11.59 9.15 5.99
CA VAL A 108 -12.05 7.77 6.02
C VAL A 108 -11.65 7.18 7.38
N LYS A 109 -12.22 6.03 7.76
CA LYS A 109 -11.87 5.30 8.98
C LYS A 109 -10.36 5.38 9.22
N LYS A 110 -9.98 5.73 10.46
CA LYS A 110 -8.61 5.55 10.92
C LYS A 110 -8.22 4.10 10.64
N SER A 111 -6.99 3.91 10.16
CA SER A 111 -6.35 2.60 10.22
C SER A 111 -6.40 2.09 11.65
N GLU A 112 -6.34 0.77 11.81
CA GLU A 112 -6.38 0.13 13.12
C GLU A 112 -5.39 0.80 14.08
N ASP A 113 -5.73 0.91 15.37
CA ASP A 113 -4.84 1.51 16.40
C ASP A 113 -3.56 0.67 16.65
N ARG A 114 -3.32 -0.37 15.83
CA ARG A 114 -2.16 -1.25 15.86
C ARG A 114 -1.38 -1.21 14.55
N GLU A 115 -0.09 -1.50 14.65
CA GLU A 115 0.80 -1.64 13.51
C GLU A 115 0.45 -2.93 12.72
N ILE A 116 0.22 -2.78 11.42
CA ILE A 116 0.00 -3.89 10.50
C ILE A 116 0.96 -3.76 9.33
N THR A 117 1.67 -4.83 9.06
CA THR A 117 2.52 -5.02 7.90
C THR A 117 1.96 -6.20 7.11
N ALA A 118 1.27 -5.90 6.01
CA ALA A 118 0.62 -6.91 5.19
C ALA A 118 1.32 -7.08 3.84
N VAL A 119 1.46 -8.34 3.42
CA VAL A 119 1.82 -8.72 2.05
C VAL A 119 0.58 -9.25 1.34
N ILE A 120 0.40 -8.86 0.08
CA ILE A 120 -0.73 -9.27 -0.75
C ILE A 120 -0.19 -9.86 -2.05
N GLU A 121 -0.63 -11.07 -2.38
CA GLU A 121 -0.42 -11.68 -3.70
C GLU A 121 -1.71 -11.59 -4.51
N ALA A 122 -1.62 -11.14 -5.76
CA ALA A 122 -2.73 -11.05 -6.68
C ALA A 122 -2.76 -12.29 -7.57
N GLU A 123 -3.96 -12.80 -7.81
CA GLU A 123 -4.15 -14.04 -8.56
C GLU A 123 -5.22 -13.84 -9.63
N SER A 124 -4.90 -14.26 -10.86
CA SER A 124 -5.77 -14.00 -12.01
C SER A 124 -6.98 -14.92 -12.11
N SER A 125 -7.05 -15.96 -11.29
CA SER A 125 -8.15 -16.91 -11.29
C SER A 125 -8.38 -17.51 -9.91
N ARG A 126 -9.52 -18.15 -9.73
CA ARG A 126 -9.81 -18.93 -8.52
C ARG A 126 -8.90 -20.16 -8.37
N GLY A 127 -8.50 -20.78 -9.49
CA GLY A 127 -7.76 -22.06 -9.49
C GLY A 127 -6.31 -21.94 -9.02
N SER A 128 -5.77 -20.73 -8.94
CA SER A 128 -4.42 -20.45 -8.45
C SER A 128 -4.35 -20.19 -6.94
N GLU A 129 -5.43 -20.45 -6.20
CA GLU A 129 -5.45 -20.47 -4.73
C GLU A 129 -4.17 -21.15 -4.16
N SER A 130 -3.75 -22.29 -4.70
CA SER A 130 -2.57 -22.99 -4.18
C SER A 130 -1.21 -22.30 -4.44
N SER A 131 -1.05 -21.43 -5.44
CA SER A 131 0.20 -20.70 -5.69
C SER A 131 0.29 -19.46 -4.80
N GLY A 132 -0.71 -18.58 -4.88
CA GLY A 132 -0.71 -17.31 -4.16
C GLY A 132 -0.64 -17.52 -2.65
N TYR A 133 -1.38 -18.50 -2.12
CA TYR A 133 -1.26 -18.83 -0.71
C TYR A 133 0.14 -19.33 -0.30
N LYS A 134 0.83 -20.11 -1.15
CA LYS A 134 2.19 -20.60 -0.86
C LYS A 134 3.19 -19.46 -0.91
N GLN A 135 3.02 -18.54 -1.85
CA GLN A 135 3.81 -17.32 -1.98
C GLN A 135 3.68 -16.45 -0.74
N VAL A 136 2.45 -16.09 -0.37
CA VAL A 136 2.16 -15.33 0.86
C VAL A 136 2.72 -16.03 2.10
N LYS A 137 2.50 -17.34 2.26
CA LYS A 137 3.07 -18.12 3.38
C LYS A 137 4.60 -18.08 3.41
N THR A 138 5.25 -18.07 2.26
CA THR A 138 6.71 -18.00 2.18
C THR A 138 7.21 -16.65 2.68
N ASP A 139 6.50 -15.57 2.36
CA ASP A 139 6.86 -14.23 2.85
C ASP A 139 6.62 -14.07 4.34
N LEU A 140 5.49 -14.57 4.83
CA LEU A 140 5.14 -14.53 6.25
C LEU A 140 6.14 -15.29 7.13
N LYS A 141 6.69 -16.41 6.65
CA LYS A 141 7.75 -17.15 7.38
C LYS A 141 8.99 -16.31 7.65
N ASN A 142 9.24 -15.26 6.89
CA ASN A 142 10.38 -14.37 7.14
C ASN A 142 10.14 -13.48 8.36
N GLY A 143 8.90 -13.26 8.79
CA GLY A 143 8.56 -12.51 10.00
C GLY A 143 8.55 -10.99 9.84
N GLU A 144 8.77 -10.47 8.63
CA GLU A 144 8.66 -9.03 8.35
C GLU A 144 7.19 -8.57 8.29
N PHE A 145 6.31 -9.43 7.79
CA PHE A 145 4.86 -9.19 7.67
C PHE A 145 4.13 -9.90 8.80
N ASN A 146 3.18 -9.21 9.43
CA ASN A 146 2.30 -9.82 10.40
C ASN A 146 1.02 -10.42 9.79
N HIS A 147 0.58 -9.95 8.62
CA HIS A 147 -0.61 -10.46 7.95
C HIS A 147 -0.33 -10.74 6.47
N GLY A 148 -1.02 -11.73 5.92
CA GLY A 148 -0.96 -12.05 4.49
C GLY A 148 -2.34 -12.09 3.87
N TYR A 149 -2.44 -11.71 2.60
CA TYR A 149 -3.69 -11.73 1.85
C TYR A 149 -3.49 -12.29 0.45
N VAL A 150 -4.50 -13.00 -0.04
CA VAL A 150 -4.63 -13.32 -1.46
C VAL A 150 -5.77 -12.49 -2.04
N SER A 151 -5.49 -11.80 -3.15
CA SER A 151 -6.49 -11.09 -3.94
C SER A 151 -6.82 -11.88 -5.19
N ALA A 152 -7.96 -12.59 -5.20
CA ALA A 152 -8.38 -13.39 -6.35
C ALA A 152 -9.89 -13.28 -6.59
N PRO A 153 -10.37 -13.44 -7.83
CA PRO A 153 -11.80 -13.26 -8.13
C PRO A 153 -12.63 -14.50 -7.77
N PHE A 154 -13.89 -14.29 -7.36
CA PHE A 154 -14.92 -15.33 -7.17
C PHE A 154 -14.60 -16.43 -6.14
N ILE A 155 -13.80 -16.12 -5.12
CA ILE A 155 -13.62 -17.01 -3.97
C ILE A 155 -14.93 -16.99 -3.16
N LYS A 156 -15.55 -18.16 -2.97
CA LYS A 156 -16.86 -18.28 -2.31
C LYS A 156 -16.78 -18.62 -0.83
N GLU A 157 -15.72 -19.33 -0.42
CA GLU A 157 -15.56 -19.82 0.94
C GLU A 157 -14.08 -19.77 1.30
N LYS A 158 -13.78 -19.26 2.51
CA LYS A 158 -12.46 -19.35 3.12
C LYS A 158 -12.25 -20.78 3.61
N ASP A 159 -11.28 -21.46 3.03
CA ASP A 159 -10.86 -22.80 3.47
C ASP A 159 -9.87 -22.74 4.64
N ARG A 160 -9.32 -21.55 4.95
CA ARG A 160 -8.19 -21.39 5.88
C ARG A 160 -8.17 -20.06 6.62
N GLU A 161 -8.06 -20.08 7.94
CA GLU A 161 -8.04 -18.90 8.82
C GLU A 161 -6.73 -18.08 8.79
N ASP A 162 -5.64 -18.71 8.36
CA ASP A 162 -4.27 -18.24 8.46
C ASP A 162 -3.87 -17.16 7.45
N ILE A 163 -4.63 -17.00 6.35
CA ILE A 163 -4.42 -15.98 5.32
C ILE A 163 -5.75 -15.27 5.06
N GLY A 164 -5.70 -13.96 4.87
CA GLY A 164 -6.84 -13.14 4.50
C GLY A 164 -7.15 -13.22 3.01
N ILE A 165 -8.34 -12.78 2.63
CA ILE A 165 -8.83 -12.83 1.25
C ILE A 165 -9.39 -11.47 0.88
N VAL A 166 -9.07 -11.00 -0.33
CA VAL A 166 -9.77 -9.93 -1.01
C VAL A 166 -10.35 -10.49 -2.29
N THR A 167 -11.68 -10.47 -2.44
CA THR A 167 -12.35 -11.09 -3.57
C THR A 167 -13.61 -10.32 -3.95
N PHE A 168 -14.25 -10.70 -5.05
CA PHE A 168 -15.56 -10.19 -5.43
C PHE A 168 -16.44 -11.28 -6.04
N ASP A 169 -17.75 -11.13 -5.91
CA ASP A 169 -18.71 -12.06 -6.52
C ASP A 169 -19.02 -11.76 -7.99
N ASN A 170 -19.84 -12.59 -8.62
CA ASN A 170 -20.29 -12.38 -10.00
C ASN A 170 -21.15 -11.12 -10.22
N LYS A 171 -21.47 -10.38 -9.16
CA LYS A 171 -22.17 -9.09 -9.22
C LYS A 171 -21.22 -7.91 -8.98
N GLY A 172 -19.91 -8.17 -8.84
CA GLY A 172 -18.91 -7.15 -8.54
C GLY A 172 -18.92 -6.67 -7.10
N SER A 173 -19.62 -7.35 -6.19
CA SER A 173 -19.61 -7.00 -4.76
C SER A 173 -18.28 -7.43 -4.18
N LEU A 174 -17.52 -6.51 -3.58
CA LEU A 174 -16.26 -6.80 -2.92
C LEU A 174 -16.52 -7.48 -1.57
N PHE A 175 -15.78 -8.55 -1.29
CA PHE A 175 -15.75 -9.27 -0.03
C PHE A 175 -14.32 -9.36 0.47
N THR A 176 -14.15 -9.20 1.77
CA THR A 176 -12.86 -9.33 2.42
C THR A 176 -12.97 -10.18 3.66
N GLU A 177 -12.01 -11.07 3.83
CA GLU A 177 -11.85 -11.84 5.06
C GLU A 177 -10.48 -11.56 5.65
N GLU A 178 -10.43 -11.24 6.94
CA GLU A 178 -9.19 -10.87 7.61
C GLU A 178 -8.29 -12.09 7.85
N CYS A 179 -6.98 -11.86 7.82
CA CYS A 179 -5.99 -12.80 8.32
C CYS A 179 -6.06 -12.78 9.86
N LEU A 180 -6.35 -13.91 10.50
CA LEU A 180 -6.49 -13.95 11.97
C LEU A 180 -5.16 -14.22 12.68
N GLU A 181 -4.23 -14.86 11.99
CA GLU A 181 -2.93 -15.23 12.52
C GLU A 181 -1.95 -14.07 12.35
N ASN A 182 -1.08 -13.89 13.35
CA ASN A 182 -0.05 -12.87 13.36
C ASN A 182 1.33 -13.54 13.20
N TYR A 183 2.02 -13.19 12.12
CA TYR A 183 3.30 -13.76 11.73
C TYR A 183 4.53 -12.90 12.09
N ALA A 184 4.34 -11.76 12.76
CA ALA A 184 5.45 -10.85 13.04
C ALA A 184 6.52 -11.50 13.92
N ASP A 185 7.75 -11.41 13.43
CA ASP A 185 8.94 -11.39 14.27
C ASP A 185 9.15 -9.94 14.71
N GLY A 186 9.02 -9.67 16.00
CA GLY A 186 9.03 -8.29 16.53
C GLY A 186 10.25 -7.46 16.09
N LYS A 187 11.42 -8.11 15.91
CA LYS A 187 12.61 -7.41 15.43
C LYS A 187 12.50 -7.09 13.94
N LYS A 188 12.18 -8.08 13.11
CA LYS A 188 12.12 -7.92 11.65
C LYS A 188 10.97 -7.04 11.19
N SER A 189 9.82 -7.13 11.85
CA SER A 189 8.68 -6.24 11.62
C SER A 189 9.04 -4.79 11.96
N SER A 190 9.77 -4.56 13.06
CA SER A 190 10.25 -3.23 13.43
C SER A 190 11.25 -2.68 12.41
N GLU A 191 12.19 -3.50 11.94
CA GLU A 191 13.12 -3.13 10.86
C GLU A 191 12.40 -2.78 9.55
N LEU A 192 11.33 -3.52 9.20
CA LEU A 192 10.48 -3.18 8.05
C LEU A 192 9.83 -1.80 8.22
N LEU A 193 9.22 -1.52 9.37
CA LEU A 193 8.56 -0.24 9.64
C LEU A 193 9.56 0.94 9.60
N GLN A 194 10.77 0.75 10.11
CA GLN A 194 11.85 1.75 9.99
C GLN A 194 12.22 2.02 8.52
N ARG A 195 12.34 0.96 7.70
CA ARG A 195 12.57 1.12 6.25
C ARG A 195 11.42 1.87 5.57
N VAL A 196 10.17 1.58 5.95
CA VAL A 196 8.98 2.29 5.44
C VAL A 196 9.03 3.77 5.83
N GLU A 197 9.31 4.10 7.09
CA GLU A 197 9.46 5.49 7.54
C GLU A 197 10.53 6.23 6.74
N ARG A 198 11.70 5.63 6.59
CA ARG A 198 12.82 6.19 5.82
C ARG A 198 12.42 6.49 4.37
N ILE A 199 11.71 5.57 3.72
CA ILE A 199 11.22 5.73 2.35
C ILE A 199 10.19 6.87 2.25
N ILE A 200 9.29 6.99 3.23
CA ILE A 200 8.32 8.08 3.30
C ILE A 200 9.02 9.43 3.44
N LYS A 201 10.03 9.53 4.32
CA LYS A 201 10.84 10.74 4.49
C LYS A 201 11.52 11.13 3.17
N LEU A 202 12.12 10.17 2.47
CA LEU A 202 12.76 10.40 1.18
C LEU A 202 11.75 10.84 0.10
N ALA A 203 10.58 10.20 0.03
CA ALA A 203 9.52 10.56 -0.91
C ALA A 203 9.04 12.00 -0.70
N LEU A 204 8.91 12.44 0.55
CA LEU A 204 8.59 13.83 0.88
C LEU A 204 9.70 14.80 0.46
N LEU A 205 10.97 14.46 0.72
CA LEU A 205 12.12 15.31 0.38
C LEU A 205 12.32 15.49 -1.13
N LYS A 206 11.79 14.59 -1.98
CA LYS A 206 11.80 14.78 -3.44
C LYS A 206 11.02 16.01 -3.92
N ASN A 207 10.15 16.57 -3.08
CA ASN A 207 9.37 17.76 -3.42
C ASN A 207 10.16 19.07 -3.31
N ILE A 208 11.41 19.04 -2.85
CA ILE A 208 12.25 20.23 -2.70
C ILE A 208 13.59 20.07 -3.44
N PRO A 209 14.26 21.17 -3.83
CA PRO A 209 15.58 21.09 -4.47
C PRO A 209 16.60 20.38 -3.58
N ILE A 210 17.48 19.57 -4.19
CA ILE A 210 18.51 18.81 -3.46
C ILE A 210 19.37 19.70 -2.55
N SER A 211 19.70 20.92 -2.97
CA SER A 211 20.46 21.87 -2.14
C SER A 211 19.75 22.19 -0.82
N LYS A 212 18.42 22.23 -0.82
CA LYS A 212 17.59 22.45 0.38
C LYS A 212 17.45 21.21 1.24
N VAL A 213 17.52 20.02 0.63
CA VAL A 213 17.62 18.76 1.38
C VAL A 213 18.95 18.72 2.14
N LEU A 214 20.06 19.11 1.50
CA LEU A 214 21.37 19.13 2.15
C LEU A 214 21.46 20.13 3.33
N ASP A 215 20.71 21.25 3.27
CA ASP A 215 20.59 22.19 4.38
C ASP A 215 19.91 21.56 5.62
N LEU A 216 19.16 20.47 5.46
CA LEU A 216 18.43 19.79 6.54
C LEU A 216 19.17 18.60 7.13
N LEU A 217 20.08 18.00 6.37
CA LEU A 217 20.80 16.79 6.76
C LEU A 217 22.05 17.14 7.57
N PRO A 218 22.55 16.23 8.43
CA PRO A 218 23.90 16.32 8.95
C PRO A 218 24.92 16.40 7.80
N PRO A 219 26.16 16.85 8.05
CA PRO A 219 27.21 16.81 7.04
C PRO A 219 27.37 15.40 6.47
N ILE A 220 27.17 15.26 5.16
CA ILE A 220 27.29 14.00 4.43
C ILE A 220 28.47 14.04 3.45
N ASN A 221 29.13 12.90 3.27
CA ASN A 221 30.27 12.73 2.37
C ASN A 221 29.90 12.02 1.06
N SER A 222 28.70 11.43 0.99
CA SER A 222 28.24 10.68 -0.19
C SER A 222 26.72 10.74 -0.35
N PHE A 223 26.24 10.52 -1.57
CA PHE A 223 24.79 10.41 -1.84
C PHE A 223 24.15 9.24 -1.08
N TRP A 224 24.91 8.16 -0.83
CA TRP A 224 24.44 7.01 -0.04
C TRP A 224 24.14 7.37 1.42
N GLU A 225 24.87 8.33 1.99
CA GLU A 225 24.63 8.80 3.35
C GLU A 225 23.30 9.54 3.48
N ILE A 226 22.74 10.09 2.40
CA ILE A 226 21.37 10.67 2.41
C ILE A 226 20.36 9.62 2.88
N TYR A 227 20.48 8.38 2.38
CA TYR A 227 19.53 7.33 2.68
C TYR A 227 19.46 7.02 4.19
N ASN A 228 20.59 7.05 4.90
CA ASN A 228 20.62 6.74 6.33
C ASN A 228 20.46 8.00 7.20
N SER A 229 20.97 9.15 6.77
CA SER A 229 20.93 10.38 7.56
C SER A 229 19.52 10.97 7.72
N VAL A 230 18.57 10.64 6.84
CA VAL A 230 17.16 11.06 7.01
C VAL A 230 16.51 10.47 8.27
N GLU A 231 17.11 9.44 8.88
CA GLU A 231 16.62 8.89 10.16
C GLU A 231 16.82 9.86 11.31
N GLU A 232 17.86 10.69 11.25
CA GLU A 232 18.17 11.70 12.26
C GLU A 232 17.19 12.89 12.24
N ILE A 233 16.41 13.02 11.16
CA ILE A 233 15.43 14.08 11.00
C ILE A 233 14.03 13.56 11.31
N SER A 234 13.30 14.29 12.16
CA SER A 234 11.90 13.96 12.44
C SER A 234 11.02 14.14 11.20
N LEU A 235 10.05 13.24 11.01
CA LEU A 235 9.08 13.34 9.91
C LEU A 235 8.30 14.68 9.93
N SER A 236 7.93 15.15 11.13
CA SER A 236 7.23 16.43 11.30
C SER A 236 8.06 17.60 10.77
N SER A 237 9.37 17.63 11.05
CA SER A 237 10.29 18.65 10.55
C SER A 237 10.33 18.67 9.01
N ILE A 238 10.41 17.49 8.39
CA ILE A 238 10.41 17.35 6.92
C ILE A 238 9.11 17.90 6.33
N VAL A 239 7.96 17.46 6.85
CA VAL A 239 6.64 17.89 6.33
C VAL A 239 6.47 19.41 6.45
N GLN A 240 6.83 20.01 7.59
CA GLN A 240 6.75 21.45 7.79
C GLN A 240 7.64 22.21 6.81
N TYR A 241 8.86 21.73 6.60
CA TYR A 241 9.81 22.36 5.68
C TYR A 241 9.31 22.34 4.24
N VAL A 242 8.86 21.18 3.75
CA VAL A 242 8.33 21.05 2.38
C VAL A 242 7.11 21.95 2.17
N ARG A 243 6.20 22.03 3.14
CA ARG A 243 5.04 22.94 3.06
C ARG A 243 5.47 24.42 3.00
N LYS A 244 6.44 24.82 3.82
CA LYS A 244 6.97 26.20 3.81
C LYS A 244 7.60 26.53 2.46
N HIS A 245 8.34 25.59 1.87
CA HIS A 245 8.96 25.75 0.57
C HIS A 245 7.91 26.05 -0.52
N HIS A 246 6.89 25.20 -0.67
CA HIS A 246 5.86 25.40 -1.69
C HIS A 246 5.00 26.65 -1.50
N ARG A 247 4.78 27.07 -0.24
CA ARG A 247 4.10 28.35 0.03
C ARG A 247 4.92 29.52 -0.51
N THR A 248 6.23 29.52 -0.27
CA THR A 248 7.15 30.57 -0.71
C THR A 248 7.21 30.65 -2.23
N GLU A 249 7.30 29.52 -2.93
CA GLU A 249 7.27 29.49 -4.39
C GLU A 249 5.97 30.03 -4.99
N LYS A 250 4.81 29.68 -4.39
CA LYS A 250 3.50 30.19 -4.83
C LYS A 250 3.39 31.70 -4.64
N GLU A 251 3.92 32.24 -3.53
CA GLU A 251 3.92 33.68 -3.26
C GLU A 251 4.84 34.43 -4.22
N GLN A 252 6.00 33.87 -4.59
CA GLN A 252 6.90 34.45 -5.60
C GLN A 252 6.25 34.49 -6.99
N LYS A 253 5.64 33.38 -7.43
CA LYS A 253 4.93 33.30 -8.72
C LYS A 253 3.73 34.24 -8.86
N ARG A 254 3.16 34.72 -7.75
CA ARG A 254 2.05 35.71 -7.76
C ARG A 254 2.54 37.15 -7.89
N LYS A 255 3.83 37.41 -7.65
CA LYS A 255 4.44 38.75 -7.70
C LYS A 255 5.13 39.06 -9.04
N THR A 256 5.33 38.04 -9.87
CA THR A 256 5.88 38.10 -11.23
C THR A 256 4.76 38.03 -12.25
#